data_AF-A0A929I8G3-F1
#
_entry.id   AF-A0A929I8G3-F1
#
_cell.length_a   1.000
_cell.length_b   1.000
_cell.length_c   1.000
_cell.angle_alpha   90.00
_cell.angle_beta   90.00
_cell.angle_gamma   90.00
#
_symmetry.space_group_name_H-M   'P 1'
#
loop_
_entity.id
_entity.type
_entity.pdbx_description
1 polymer ?
#
loop_
_entity_poly.entity_id
_entity_poly.type
_entity_poly.pdbx_seq_one_letter_code
_entity_poly.pdbx_strand_id
1 'polypeptide(L)'
;GSGMDKETQEHIFEPFFTTKEVGKGTGLGMSTVYGIIKQNNGFIWVYSEPGQGSAFKVYLPKVKGDAELDEKEQTPVDDLSGSGTVLIVEDDDGLRKLAQAVLHQHGYRVLDAENGEDALRVSKEHEGPIHLLLTDMIMPKMGGKKLAERLQPLYPRMKVIYMSGYTDNTIVRHGVLAPKLNFIQKPFTPEALARKVRKALESKKRC
;
A
#
# COMPACT_ATOMS: atom_id res chain seq x y z
N GLY A 1 -8.61 -13.78 -19.77
CA GLY A 1 -7.22 -14.03 -20.23
C GLY A 1 -6.66 -15.22 -19.46
N SER A 2 -5.50 -15.75 -19.86
CA SER A 2 -4.87 -16.91 -19.21
C SER A 2 -4.13 -16.60 -17.91
N GLY A 3 -4.04 -15.33 -17.52
CA GLY A 3 -3.22 -14.92 -16.38
C GLY A 3 -1.73 -14.98 -16.66
N MET A 4 -0.93 -14.68 -15.64
CA MET A 4 0.52 -14.55 -15.68
C MET A 4 1.10 -15.13 -14.39
N ASP A 5 2.26 -15.76 -14.47
CA ASP A 5 3.02 -16.19 -13.30
C ASP A 5 3.63 -14.98 -12.55
N LYS A 6 4.30 -15.24 -11.42
CA LYS A 6 4.90 -14.20 -10.59
C LYS A 6 6.08 -13.51 -11.28
N GLU A 7 6.95 -14.27 -11.91
CA GLU A 7 8.12 -13.76 -12.62
C GLU A 7 7.71 -12.78 -13.73
N THR A 8 6.70 -13.15 -14.53
CA THR A 8 6.15 -12.25 -15.55
C THR A 8 5.57 -10.98 -14.94
N GLN A 9 4.88 -11.07 -13.79
CA GLN A 9 4.31 -9.89 -13.13
C GLN A 9 5.36 -8.93 -12.58
N GLU A 10 6.50 -9.45 -12.13
CA GLU A 10 7.63 -8.64 -11.64
C GLU A 10 8.28 -7.85 -12.79
N HIS A 11 8.42 -8.46 -13.96
CA HIS A 11 9.11 -7.86 -15.10
C HIS A 11 8.18 -7.15 -16.11
N ILE A 12 6.86 -7.25 -15.97
CA ILE A 12 5.91 -6.79 -17.01
C ILE A 12 6.05 -5.31 -17.40
N PHE A 13 6.55 -4.46 -16.49
CA PHE A 13 6.72 -3.03 -16.76
C PHE A 13 8.13 -2.66 -17.25
N GLU A 14 9.04 -3.64 -17.36
CA GLU A 14 10.38 -3.40 -17.86
C GLU A 14 10.37 -3.12 -19.37
N PRO A 15 11.18 -2.16 -19.85
CA PRO A 15 11.35 -1.94 -21.28
C PRO A 15 11.86 -3.21 -21.98
N PHE A 16 11.28 -3.52 -23.14
CA PHE A 16 11.64 -4.65 -24.00
C PHE A 16 11.27 -6.04 -23.45
N PHE A 17 10.74 -6.15 -22.23
CA PHE A 17 10.25 -7.42 -21.71
C PHE A 17 9.03 -7.91 -22.49
N THR A 18 9.05 -9.15 -22.96
CA THR A 18 7.91 -9.77 -23.65
C THR A 18 7.89 -11.28 -23.47
N THR A 19 6.69 -11.84 -23.27
CA THR A 19 6.44 -13.29 -23.27
C THR A 19 6.11 -13.84 -24.66
N LYS A 20 6.12 -12.97 -25.69
CA LYS A 20 5.86 -13.36 -27.08
C LYS A 20 7.13 -13.92 -27.74
N GLU A 21 6.93 -14.71 -28.79
CA GLU A 21 8.02 -15.19 -29.63
C GLU A 21 8.86 -14.03 -30.21
N VAL A 22 10.13 -14.31 -30.49
CA VAL A 22 11.09 -13.36 -31.05
C VAL A 22 10.49 -12.70 -32.31
N GLY A 23 10.45 -11.37 -32.30
CA GLY A 23 9.92 -10.56 -33.41
C GLY A 23 8.39 -10.32 -33.39
N LYS A 24 7.63 -10.94 -32.48
CA LYS A 24 6.16 -10.74 -32.38
C LYS A 24 5.74 -9.72 -31.32
N GLY A 25 6.69 -9.14 -30.60
CA GLY A 25 6.45 -8.09 -29.61
C GLY A 25 7.68 -7.25 -29.40
N THR A 26 7.50 -5.93 -29.34
CA THR A 26 8.57 -4.99 -29.00
C THR A 26 8.87 -4.95 -27.50
N GLY A 27 7.96 -5.48 -26.67
CA GLY A 27 8.06 -5.41 -25.20
C GLY A 27 7.95 -3.99 -24.62
N LEU A 28 7.49 -3.02 -25.41
CA LEU A 28 7.44 -1.60 -25.00
C LEU A 28 6.06 -1.14 -24.52
N GLY A 29 5.00 -1.93 -24.73
CA GLY A 29 3.63 -1.48 -24.44
C GLY A 29 3.41 -1.19 -22.96
N MET A 30 3.78 -2.13 -22.09
CA MET A 30 3.55 -2.01 -20.66
C MET A 30 4.49 -1.03 -19.97
N SER A 31 5.74 -0.92 -20.44
CA SER A 31 6.67 0.12 -19.97
C SER A 31 6.19 1.53 -20.36
N THR A 32 5.56 1.68 -21.54
CA THR A 32 4.93 2.95 -21.96
C THR A 32 3.73 3.29 -21.08
N VAL A 33 2.84 2.33 -20.80
CA VAL A 33 1.71 2.51 -19.87
C VAL A 33 2.21 2.95 -18.50
N TYR A 34 3.23 2.27 -17.97
CA TYR A 34 3.85 2.64 -16.69
C TYR A 34 4.40 4.06 -16.74
N GLY A 35 5.15 4.42 -17.79
CA GLY A 35 5.70 5.76 -17.98
C GLY A 35 4.63 6.85 -18.00
N ILE A 36 3.56 6.68 -18.78
CA ILE A 36 2.44 7.64 -18.86
C ILE A 36 1.80 7.83 -17.49
N ILE A 37 1.54 6.73 -16.79
CA ILE A 37 0.91 6.78 -15.47
C ILE A 37 1.81 7.52 -14.49
N LYS A 38 3.11 7.23 -14.47
CA LYS A 38 4.07 7.93 -13.60
C LYS A 38 4.24 9.42 -13.95
N GLN A 39 4.28 9.76 -15.23
CA GLN A 39 4.34 11.15 -15.70
C GLN A 39 3.13 11.98 -15.25
N ASN A 40 1.97 11.34 -15.07
CA ASN A 40 0.75 11.96 -14.57
C ASN A 40 0.57 11.79 -13.05
N ASN A 41 1.65 11.53 -12.31
CA ASN A 41 1.62 11.30 -10.85
C ASN A 41 0.62 10.20 -10.42
N GLY A 42 0.38 9.24 -11.30
CA GLY A 42 -0.51 8.12 -11.10
C GLY A 42 0.18 6.85 -10.65
N PHE A 43 -0.64 5.83 -10.41
CA PHE A 43 -0.23 4.51 -9.92
C PHE A 43 -0.90 3.41 -10.72
N ILE A 44 -0.20 2.31 -10.90
CA ILE A 44 -0.72 1.11 -11.54
C ILE A 44 -0.42 -0.11 -10.66
N TRP A 45 -1.43 -0.96 -10.49
CA TRP A 45 -1.27 -2.27 -9.87
C TRP A 45 -1.72 -3.36 -10.83
N VAL A 46 -0.97 -4.46 -10.78
CA VAL A 46 -1.27 -5.70 -11.49
C VAL A 46 -1.60 -6.77 -10.47
N TYR A 47 -2.69 -7.49 -10.72
CA TYR A 47 -2.94 -8.78 -10.12
C TYR A 47 -3.19 -9.79 -11.23
N SER A 48 -2.52 -10.93 -11.17
CA SER A 48 -2.69 -11.98 -12.16
C SER A 48 -2.40 -13.33 -11.55
N GLU A 49 -3.17 -14.35 -11.95
CA GLU A 49 -2.93 -15.74 -11.56
C GLU A 49 -3.12 -16.64 -12.79
N PRO A 50 -2.22 -17.60 -13.05
CA PRO A 50 -2.39 -18.54 -14.16
C PRO A 50 -3.75 -19.23 -14.11
N GLY A 51 -4.48 -19.20 -15.23
CA GLY A 51 -5.82 -19.75 -15.36
C GLY A 51 -6.96 -18.86 -14.82
N GLN A 52 -6.66 -17.83 -14.02
CA GLN A 52 -7.67 -16.93 -13.43
C GLN A 52 -7.79 -15.58 -14.17
N GLY A 53 -6.82 -15.25 -15.02
CA GLY A 53 -6.78 -13.98 -15.74
C GLY A 53 -5.97 -12.91 -15.02
N SER A 54 -6.17 -11.65 -15.43
CA SER A 54 -5.37 -10.51 -14.99
C SER A 54 -6.24 -9.28 -14.80
N ALA A 55 -5.95 -8.50 -13.77
CA ALA A 55 -6.60 -7.23 -13.46
C ALA A 55 -5.53 -6.14 -13.29
N PHE A 56 -5.68 -5.05 -14.04
CA PHE A 56 -4.85 -3.85 -13.95
C PHE A 56 -5.70 -2.75 -13.32
N LYS A 57 -5.21 -2.12 -12.24
CA LYS A 57 -5.89 -0.98 -11.60
C LYS A 57 -5.02 0.25 -11.71
N VAL A 58 -5.56 1.28 -12.35
CA VAL A 58 -4.87 2.56 -12.57
C VAL A 58 -5.54 3.64 -11.73
N TYR A 59 -4.73 4.40 -11.00
CA TYR A 59 -5.17 5.53 -10.18
C TYR A 59 -4.46 6.78 -10.68
N LEU A 60 -5.23 7.80 -11.05
CA LEU A 60 -4.71 9.10 -11.47
C LEU A 60 -5.18 10.17 -10.48
N PRO A 61 -4.37 11.19 -10.19
CA PRO A 61 -4.80 12.33 -9.40
C PRO A 61 -6.02 13.01 -10.03
N LYS A 62 -7.03 13.31 -9.21
CA LYS A 62 -8.18 14.10 -9.64
C LYS A 62 -7.76 15.57 -9.74
N VAL A 63 -7.76 16.13 -10.95
CA VAL A 63 -7.54 17.57 -11.16
C VAL A 63 -8.85 18.30 -10.87
N LYS A 64 -8.82 19.35 -10.03
CA LYS A 64 -9.90 20.33 -9.93
C LYS A 64 -9.76 21.30 -11.11
N GLY A 65 -10.34 20.94 -12.25
CA GLY A 65 -10.72 21.90 -13.29
C GLY A 65 -12.22 22.12 -13.20
N ASP A 66 -12.69 23.32 -13.56
CA ASP A 66 -14.12 23.66 -13.65
C ASP A 66 -14.81 22.77 -14.68
N ALA A 67 -15.18 21.58 -14.26
CA ALA A 67 -16.28 20.84 -14.84
C ALA A 67 -17.43 21.06 -13.88
N GLU A 68 -18.32 21.98 -14.23
CA GLU A 68 -19.70 22.01 -13.72
C GLU A 68 -20.29 20.62 -13.99
N LEU A 69 -20.16 19.73 -13.02
CA LEU A 69 -20.88 18.48 -12.95
C LEU A 69 -21.64 18.56 -11.64
N ASP A 70 -22.96 18.65 -11.79
CA ASP A 70 -24.00 18.66 -10.77
C ASP A 70 -23.50 18.17 -9.41
N GLU A 71 -23.67 19.04 -8.41
CA GLU A 71 -23.57 18.72 -6.99
C GLU A 71 -24.62 17.65 -6.62
N LYS A 72 -24.40 16.41 -7.03
CA LYS A 72 -25.09 15.28 -6.41
C LYS A 72 -24.41 15.02 -5.07
N GLU A 73 -25.06 15.59 -4.06
CA GLU A 73 -25.07 15.18 -2.66
C GLU A 73 -23.70 14.73 -2.13
N GLN A 74 -22.95 15.72 -1.64
CA GLN A 74 -21.90 15.47 -0.68
C GLN A 74 -22.54 14.80 0.55
N THR A 75 -22.50 13.48 0.63
CA THR A 75 -22.57 12.79 1.91
C THR A 75 -21.49 13.41 2.81
N PRO A 76 -21.77 13.65 4.10
CA PRO A 76 -20.81 14.31 4.97
C PRO A 76 -19.49 13.58 4.85
N VAL A 77 -18.46 14.30 4.39
CA VAL A 77 -17.10 13.79 4.39
C VAL A 77 -16.78 13.57 5.86
N ASP A 78 -16.91 12.33 6.33
CA ASP A 78 -16.45 11.93 7.66
C ASP A 78 -15.07 12.57 7.82
N ASP A 79 -14.87 13.41 8.84
CA ASP A 79 -13.64 14.22 9.01
C ASP A 79 -12.40 13.33 9.12
N LEU A 80 -11.84 12.85 8.00
CA LEU A 80 -10.76 11.88 7.97
C LEU A 80 -9.44 12.46 8.48
N SER A 81 -9.44 13.73 8.92
CA SER A 81 -8.28 14.34 9.54
C SER A 81 -7.96 13.63 10.86
N GLY A 82 -6.67 13.48 11.12
CA GLY A 82 -6.17 12.89 12.34
C GLY A 82 -4.82 13.46 12.71
N SER A 83 -4.41 13.22 13.95
CA SER A 83 -3.09 13.57 14.45
C SER A 83 -2.35 12.32 14.88
N GLY A 84 -1.05 12.26 14.65
CA GLY A 84 -0.19 11.18 15.12
C GLY A 84 0.91 10.83 14.12
N THR A 85 1.92 10.15 14.62
CA THR A 85 3.04 9.64 13.83
C THR A 85 2.75 8.24 13.30
N VAL A 86 2.79 8.06 11.98
CA VAL A 86 2.64 6.78 11.28
C VAL A 86 3.99 6.40 10.67
N LEU A 87 4.47 5.20 10.98
CA LEU A 87 5.63 4.59 10.30
C LEU A 87 5.11 3.69 9.17
N ILE A 88 5.44 4.04 7.93
CA ILE A 88 5.13 3.27 6.72
C ILE A 88 6.32 2.40 6.36
N VAL A 89 6.10 1.10 6.15
CA VAL A 89 7.14 0.16 5.73
C VAL A 89 6.64 -0.66 4.56
N GLU A 90 7.22 -0.42 3.39
CA GLU A 90 6.79 -0.96 2.11
C GLU A 90 8.02 -0.97 1.20
N ASP A 91 8.29 -2.07 0.52
CA ASP A 91 9.45 -2.20 -0.38
C ASP A 91 9.18 -1.54 -1.75
N ASP A 92 7.93 -1.53 -2.23
CA ASP A 92 7.55 -0.77 -3.42
C ASP A 92 7.55 0.75 -3.16
N ASP A 93 8.51 1.46 -3.77
CA ASP A 93 8.66 2.92 -3.63
C ASP A 93 7.41 3.70 -4.06
N GLY A 94 6.69 3.23 -5.09
CA GLY A 94 5.47 3.86 -5.56
C GLY A 94 4.36 3.80 -4.52
N LEU A 95 4.14 2.62 -3.94
CA LEU A 95 3.12 2.40 -2.93
C LEU A 95 3.48 3.12 -1.62
N ARG A 96 4.75 3.12 -1.23
CA ARG A 96 5.25 3.88 -0.08
C ARG A 96 4.96 5.37 -0.23
N LYS A 97 5.27 5.95 -1.40
CA LYS A 97 4.98 7.38 -1.72
C LYS A 97 3.49 7.69 -1.78
N LEU A 98 2.67 6.80 -2.34
CA LEU A 98 1.21 6.96 -2.33
C LEU A 98 0.68 7.04 -0.90
N ALA A 99 1.04 6.05 -0.07
CA ALA A 99 0.60 6.01 1.32
C ALA A 99 1.07 7.24 2.10
N GLN A 100 2.31 7.68 1.88
CA GLN A 100 2.84 8.92 2.45
C GLN A 100 2.03 10.15 2.05
N ALA A 101 1.77 10.35 0.75
CA ALA A 101 1.00 11.49 0.25
C ALA A 101 -0.42 11.55 0.83
N VAL A 102 -1.10 10.39 0.87
CA VAL A 102 -2.45 10.28 1.44
C VAL A 102 -2.45 10.64 2.92
N LEU A 103 -1.53 10.08 3.71
CA LEU A 103 -1.52 10.32 5.16
C LEU A 103 -1.08 11.74 5.53
N HIS A 104 -0.15 12.34 4.79
CA HIS A 104 0.18 13.77 4.96
C HIS A 104 -1.02 14.67 4.67
N GLN A 105 -1.78 14.39 3.60
CA GLN A 105 -3.00 15.15 3.25
C GLN A 105 -4.05 15.10 4.38
N HIS A 106 -4.06 14.03 5.17
CA HIS A 106 -4.97 13.85 6.31
C HIS A 106 -4.38 14.29 7.67
N GLY A 107 -3.23 14.99 7.68
CA GLY A 107 -2.67 15.62 8.88
C GLY A 107 -1.74 14.74 9.73
N TYR A 108 -1.40 13.54 9.26
CA TYR A 108 -0.48 12.65 9.97
C TYR A 108 0.98 13.04 9.73
N ARG A 109 1.82 12.86 10.77
CA ARG A 109 3.27 12.86 10.59
C ARG A 109 3.69 11.50 10.06
N VAL A 110 4.31 11.46 8.88
CA VAL A 110 4.75 10.21 8.26
C VAL A 110 6.26 10.03 8.43
N LEU A 111 6.65 8.85 8.90
CA LEU A 111 7.99 8.29 8.76
C LEU A 111 7.88 7.15 7.73
N ASP A 112 8.88 6.96 6.89
CA ASP A 112 8.88 5.89 5.90
C ASP A 112 10.20 5.12 5.89
N ALA A 113 10.11 3.84 5.51
CA ALA A 113 11.24 2.93 5.37
C ALA A 113 10.97 1.90 4.26
N GLU A 114 12.03 1.47 3.59
CA GLU A 114 11.92 0.52 2.46
C GLU A 114 11.88 -0.95 2.86
N ASN A 115 12.25 -1.28 4.11
CA ASN A 115 12.23 -2.65 4.62
C ASN A 115 12.26 -2.65 6.16
N GLY A 116 12.11 -3.82 6.78
CA GLY A 116 12.06 -3.90 8.24
C GLY A 116 13.36 -3.54 8.97
N GLU A 117 14.53 -3.69 8.37
CA GLU A 117 15.79 -3.23 9.00
C GLU A 117 15.91 -1.72 8.99
N ASP A 118 15.57 -1.11 7.85
CA ASP A 118 15.51 0.34 7.71
C ASP A 118 14.46 0.96 8.64
N ALA A 119 13.31 0.32 8.79
CA ALA A 119 12.27 0.73 9.74
C ALA A 119 12.77 0.75 11.20
N LEU A 120 13.59 -0.23 11.59
CA LEU A 120 14.20 -0.23 12.92
C LEU A 120 15.20 0.92 13.09
N ARG A 121 15.97 1.24 12.05
CA ARG A 121 16.90 2.38 12.06
C ARG A 121 16.12 3.71 12.17
N VAL A 122 15.15 3.94 11.29
CA VAL A 122 14.29 5.13 11.30
C VAL A 122 13.57 5.30 12.63
N SER A 123 13.07 4.20 13.22
CA SER A 123 12.41 4.26 14.54
C SER A 123 13.36 4.71 15.65
N LYS A 124 14.63 4.30 15.62
CA LYS A 124 15.64 4.69 16.63
C LYS A 124 16.08 6.14 16.48
N GLU A 125 16.19 6.62 15.25
CA GLU A 125 16.55 8.01 14.94
C GLU A 125 15.41 8.98 15.24
N HIS A 126 14.16 8.51 15.25
CA HIS A 126 13.00 9.33 15.54
C HIS A 126 12.83 9.59 17.03
N GLU A 127 13.02 10.84 17.43
CA GLU A 127 12.61 11.33 18.75
C GLU A 127 11.09 11.55 18.78
N GLY A 128 10.37 10.60 19.39
CA GLY A 128 8.93 10.73 19.63
C GLY A 128 8.17 9.41 19.57
N PRO A 129 6.85 9.45 19.90
CA PRO A 129 6.00 8.28 19.82
C PRO A 129 5.67 7.92 18.37
N ILE A 130 5.76 6.63 18.05
CA ILE A 130 5.14 6.04 16.85
C ILE A 130 3.78 5.47 17.25
N HIS A 131 2.72 6.02 16.66
CA HIS A 131 1.34 5.68 17.05
C HIS A 131 0.78 4.52 16.22
N LEU A 132 1.21 4.39 14.97
CA LEU A 132 0.80 3.34 14.06
C LEU A 132 1.98 2.87 13.21
N LEU A 133 2.15 1.56 13.11
CA LEU A 133 2.93 0.90 12.07
C LEU A 133 1.98 0.47 10.94
N LEU A 134 2.22 0.96 9.73
CA LEU A 134 1.59 0.50 8.50
C LEU A 134 2.65 -0.25 7.69
N THR A 135 2.59 -1.57 7.65
CA THR A 135 3.67 -2.39 7.08
C THR A 135 3.15 -3.42 6.09
N ASP A 136 3.87 -3.66 5.00
CA ASP A 136 3.63 -4.86 4.20
C ASP A 136 3.97 -6.11 5.02
N MET A 137 3.19 -7.17 4.83
CA MET A 137 3.37 -8.43 5.56
C MET A 137 4.60 -9.18 5.08
N ILE A 138 4.84 -9.17 3.76
CA ILE A 138 5.95 -9.86 3.10
C ILE A 138 6.86 -8.81 2.49
N MET A 139 8.11 -8.75 2.93
CA MET A 139 9.14 -7.86 2.40
C MET A 139 10.50 -8.57 2.46
N PRO A 140 11.47 -8.19 1.61
CA PRO A 140 12.85 -8.62 1.73
C PRO A 140 13.47 -8.26 3.09
N LYS A 141 14.51 -9.01 3.51
CA LYS A 141 15.27 -8.87 4.77
C LYS A 141 14.45 -9.16 6.04
N MET A 142 13.36 -8.43 6.28
CA MET A 142 12.48 -8.58 7.44
C MET A 142 11.04 -8.24 7.10
N GLY A 143 10.15 -9.24 7.14
CA GLY A 143 8.71 -9.06 6.94
C GLY A 143 8.03 -8.33 8.10
N GLY A 144 6.86 -7.75 7.81
CA GLY A 144 6.15 -6.84 8.71
C GLY A 144 5.77 -7.45 10.07
N LYS A 145 5.51 -8.76 10.12
CA LYS A 145 5.20 -9.45 11.40
C LYS A 145 6.39 -9.41 12.36
N LYS A 146 7.56 -9.81 11.88
CA LYS A 146 8.80 -9.82 12.66
C LYS A 146 9.22 -8.40 13.05
N LEU A 147 8.98 -7.43 12.17
CA LEU A 147 9.17 -6.02 12.47
C LEU A 147 8.26 -5.55 13.62
N ALA A 148 6.96 -5.84 13.53
CA ALA A 148 5.99 -5.49 14.56
C ALA A 148 6.36 -6.08 15.93
N GLU A 149 6.76 -7.36 15.96
CA GLU A 149 7.24 -8.03 17.18
C GLU A 149 8.46 -7.34 17.81
N ARG A 150 9.35 -6.76 16.99
CA ARG A 150 10.53 -6.01 17.47
C ARG A 150 10.20 -4.58 17.92
N LEU A 151 9.24 -3.92 17.27
CA LEU A 151 8.84 -2.56 17.60
C LEU A 151 7.85 -2.50 18.78
N GLN A 152 7.05 -3.53 19.00
CA GLN A 152 6.02 -3.53 20.05
C GLN A 152 6.58 -3.29 21.47
N PRO A 153 7.74 -3.86 21.88
CA PRO A 153 8.33 -3.56 23.18
C PRO A 153 8.82 -2.10 23.30
N LEU A 154 9.26 -1.50 22.19
CA LEU A 154 9.75 -0.11 22.14
C LEU A 154 8.60 0.90 22.12
N TYR A 155 7.48 0.54 21.48
CA TYR A 155 6.27 1.37 21.40
C TYR A 155 5.03 0.56 21.85
N PRO A 156 4.82 0.36 23.16
CA PRO A 156 3.75 -0.50 23.68
C PRO A 156 2.33 -0.07 23.31
N ARG A 157 2.15 1.22 22.96
CA ARG A 157 0.86 1.80 22.54
C ARG A 157 0.67 1.81 21.02
N MET A 158 1.70 1.49 20.25
CA MET A 158 1.66 1.47 18.80
C MET A 158 0.64 0.45 18.31
N LYS A 159 -0.23 0.89 17.42
CA LYS A 159 -1.13 0.03 16.65
C LYS A 159 -0.38 -0.52 15.44
N VAL A 160 -0.83 -1.64 14.89
CA VAL A 160 -0.25 -2.21 13.68
C VAL A 160 -1.36 -2.45 12.66
N ILE A 161 -1.16 -1.99 11.43
CA ILE A 161 -1.96 -2.34 10.26
C ILE A 161 -1.02 -3.04 9.26
N TYR A 162 -1.39 -4.24 8.85
CA TYR A 162 -0.70 -4.97 7.80
C TYR A 162 -1.31 -4.64 6.44
N MET A 163 -0.48 -4.35 5.45
CA MET A 163 -0.88 -4.35 4.05
C MET A 163 -0.71 -5.78 3.53
N SER A 164 -1.73 -6.34 2.88
CA SER A 164 -1.70 -7.76 2.45
C SER A 164 -2.27 -7.93 1.05
N GLY A 165 -1.59 -8.73 0.21
CA GLY A 165 -2.08 -9.15 -1.09
C GLY A 165 -3.12 -10.27 -1.03
N TYR A 166 -3.58 -10.75 -2.19
CA TYR A 166 -4.59 -11.81 -2.26
C TYR A 166 -4.09 -13.15 -1.69
N THR A 167 -2.83 -13.52 -1.99
CA THR A 167 -2.17 -14.72 -1.46
C THR A 167 -1.94 -14.66 0.04
N ASP A 168 -1.73 -13.47 0.58
CA ASP A 168 -1.51 -13.23 2.01
C ASP A 168 -2.82 -13.39 2.78
N ASN A 169 -3.94 -12.96 2.17
CA ASN A 169 -5.25 -13.02 2.78
C ASN A 169 -5.76 -14.46 2.93
N THR A 170 -5.40 -15.39 2.03
CA THR A 170 -5.73 -16.82 2.22
C THR A 170 -4.98 -17.42 3.40
N ILE A 171 -3.71 -17.05 3.60
CA ILE A 171 -2.90 -17.46 4.78
C ILE A 171 -3.49 -16.90 6.08
N VAL A 172 -3.95 -15.64 6.06
CA VAL A 172 -4.62 -15.00 7.21
C VAL A 172 -5.98 -15.64 7.48
N ARG A 173 -6.78 -15.93 6.44
CA ARG A 173 -8.12 -16.53 6.57
C ARG A 173 -8.09 -18.02 6.96
N HIS A 174 -7.06 -18.76 6.58
CA HIS A 174 -6.90 -20.18 6.94
C HIS A 174 -6.27 -20.42 8.33
N GLY A 175 -6.25 -19.39 9.19
CA GLY A 175 -6.09 -19.60 10.63
C GLY A 175 -4.65 -19.68 11.15
N VAL A 176 -3.64 -19.36 10.34
CA VAL A 176 -2.24 -19.33 10.79
C VAL A 176 -1.91 -18.04 11.59
N LEU A 177 -2.79 -17.04 11.55
CA LEU A 177 -2.57 -15.72 12.14
C LEU A 177 -3.78 -15.30 12.99
N ALA A 178 -3.50 -14.67 14.14
CA ALA A 178 -4.47 -14.40 15.18
C ALA A 178 -5.70 -13.60 14.65
N PRO A 179 -6.94 -13.96 15.03
CA PRO A 179 -8.19 -13.36 14.53
C PRO A 179 -8.41 -11.86 14.86
N LYS A 180 -7.38 -11.15 15.35
CA LYS A 180 -7.42 -9.74 15.75
C LYS A 180 -6.44 -8.84 14.97
N LEU A 181 -5.80 -9.35 13.92
CA LEU A 181 -4.86 -8.54 13.13
C LEU A 181 -5.62 -7.51 12.29
N ASN A 182 -5.29 -6.23 12.46
CA ASN A 182 -5.79 -5.18 11.58
C ASN A 182 -5.01 -5.25 10.27
N PHE A 183 -5.71 -5.39 9.15
CA PHE A 183 -5.09 -5.34 7.83
C PHE A 183 -5.89 -4.48 6.84
N ILE A 184 -5.21 -4.06 5.79
CA ILE A 184 -5.79 -3.46 4.58
C ILE A 184 -5.35 -4.28 3.38
N GLN A 185 -6.33 -4.71 2.59
CA GLN A 185 -6.06 -5.53 1.42
C GLN A 185 -5.51 -4.65 0.29
N LYS A 186 -4.34 -5.01 -0.24
CA LYS A 186 -3.83 -4.53 -1.53
C LYS A 186 -4.63 -5.21 -2.65
N PRO A 187 -5.06 -4.49 -3.70
CA PRO A 187 -4.98 -3.03 -3.87
C PRO A 187 -6.02 -2.27 -3.04
N PHE A 188 -5.65 -1.12 -2.48
CA PHE A 188 -6.54 -0.23 -1.70
C PHE A 188 -6.68 1.16 -2.31
N THR A 189 -7.82 1.82 -2.09
CA THR A 189 -8.00 3.22 -2.48
C THR A 189 -7.35 4.15 -1.44
N PRO A 190 -6.91 5.37 -1.81
CA PRO A 190 -6.48 6.40 -0.87
C PRO A 190 -7.45 6.60 0.30
N GLU A 191 -8.74 6.66 -0.01
CA GLU A 191 -9.81 6.85 0.97
C GLU A 191 -9.97 5.63 1.90
N ALA A 192 -9.81 4.41 1.38
CA ALA A 192 -9.81 3.20 2.19
C ALA A 192 -8.62 3.17 3.16
N LEU A 193 -7.44 3.63 2.73
CA LEU A 193 -6.27 3.78 3.59
C LEU A 193 -6.53 4.79 4.70
N ALA A 194 -6.96 6.01 4.35
CA ALA A 194 -7.22 7.08 5.32
C ALA A 194 -8.26 6.65 6.37
N ARG A 195 -9.39 6.06 5.95
CA ARG A 195 -10.41 5.51 6.86
C ARG A 195 -9.84 4.44 7.79
N LYS A 196 -9.02 3.53 7.27
CA LYS A 196 -8.46 2.43 8.07
C LYS A 196 -7.50 2.96 9.12
N VAL A 197 -6.63 3.89 8.75
CA VAL A 197 -5.68 4.54 9.67
C VAL A 197 -6.43 5.31 10.77
N ARG A 198 -7.42 6.13 10.39
CA ARG A 198 -8.26 6.85 11.35
C ARG A 198 -8.92 5.90 12.35
N LYS A 199 -9.62 4.88 11.86
CA LYS A 199 -10.30 3.90 12.71
C LYS A 199 -9.33 3.17 13.66
N ALA A 200 -8.13 2.85 13.20
CA ALA A 200 -7.12 2.20 14.03
C ALA A 200 -6.64 3.11 15.17
N LEU A 201 -6.43 4.40 14.90
CA LEU A 201 -5.98 5.39 15.88
C LEU A 201 -7.11 5.84 16.83
N GLU A 202 -8.36 5.89 16.37
CA GLU A 202 -9.53 6.23 17.20
C GLU A 202 -9.96 5.12 18.15
N SER A 203 -9.54 3.88 17.90
CA SER A 203 -9.84 2.73 18.76
C SER A 203 -9.14 2.86 20.13
N LYS A 204 -9.70 3.70 21.02
CA LYS A 204 -9.39 3.70 22.45
C LYS A 204 -9.58 2.26 22.94
N LYS A 205 -8.56 1.71 23.63
CA LYS A 205 -8.76 0.49 24.41
C LYS A 205 -9.93 0.80 25.35
N ARG A 206 -11.06 0.11 25.15
CA ARG A 206 -12.13 0.04 26.14
C ARG A 206 -11.46 -0.50 27.40
N CYS A 207 -11.41 0.32 28.45
CA CYS A 207 -10.93 -0.09 29.77
C CYS A 207 -11.68 -1.33 30.25
#